data_AF-A0A553NDX2-F1
#
_entry.id   AF-A0A553NDX2-F1
#
_cell.length_a   1.000
_cell.length_b   1.000
_cell.length_c   1.000
_cell.angle_alpha   90.00
_cell.angle_beta   90.00
_cell.angle_gamma   90.00
#
_symmetry.space_group_name_H-M   'P 1'
#
loop_
_entity.id
_entity.type
_entity.pdbx_description
1 polymer ?
#
loop_
_entity_poly.entity_id
_entity_poly.type
_entity_poly.pdbx_seq_one_letter_code
_entity_poly.pdbx_strand_id
1 'polypeptide(L)'
;MQWFNRDMNDTIKGFQINLQQMTGSKLPNGLLNFMMKHTYFRKNMKRLKAAGFACYTNDEVDEMGKADLKVLSELLGEKEFFFGDEPRSLDLKAFVWLAMMLNVDDSVKCPLRDFIKEECPNLVGVYTRMKDRAWGDHWEEATGEKLDMNPHIPKPEPPKEEEKKEDEKEKDEEKKEEEAKENKDEEKEKDNKEDK
;
A
#
# COMPACT_ATOMS: atom_id res chain seq x y z
N MET A 1 -1.07 13.07 -8.77
CA MET A 1 0.05 12.40 -9.45
C MET A 1 -0.48 11.26 -10.31
N GLN A 2 -0.14 11.27 -11.59
CA GLN A 2 -0.66 10.37 -12.61
C GLN A 2 -0.13 8.93 -12.45
N TRP A 3 1.15 8.78 -12.05
CA TRP A 3 1.82 7.51 -11.77
C TRP A 3 1.01 6.60 -10.82
N PHE A 4 0.51 7.10 -9.67
CA PHE A 4 -0.32 6.32 -8.74
C PHE A 4 -1.61 5.76 -9.34
N ASN A 5 -2.10 6.35 -10.43
CA ASN A 5 -3.37 5.95 -11.01
C ASN A 5 -3.19 5.03 -12.22
N ARG A 6 -1.95 4.90 -12.72
CA ARG A 6 -1.60 4.08 -13.89
C ARG A 6 -1.65 2.61 -13.56
N ASP A 7 -0.95 2.19 -12.50
CA ASP A 7 -0.90 0.80 -12.05
C ASP A 7 -1.19 0.70 -10.55
N MET A 8 -2.28 -0.01 -10.24
CA MET A 8 -2.70 -0.26 -8.88
C MET A 8 -1.72 -1.18 -8.15
N ASN A 9 -1.16 -2.18 -8.82
CA ASN A 9 -0.21 -3.09 -8.19
C ASN A 9 1.07 -2.36 -7.80
N ASP A 10 1.56 -1.46 -8.66
CA ASP A 10 2.72 -0.63 -8.37
C ASP A 10 2.44 0.31 -7.21
N THR A 11 1.22 0.86 -7.11
CA THR A 11 0.82 1.72 -5.98
C THR A 11 0.71 0.93 -4.68
N ILE A 12 0.09 -0.24 -4.71
CA ILE A 12 -0.08 -1.11 -3.54
C ILE A 12 1.28 -1.59 -3.04
N LYS A 13 2.15 -2.03 -3.95
CA LYS A 13 3.50 -2.48 -3.59
C LYS A 13 4.37 -1.30 -3.15
N GLY A 14 4.35 -0.21 -3.90
CA GLY A 14 5.18 0.97 -3.67
C GLY A 14 4.90 1.65 -2.33
N PHE A 15 3.67 1.60 -1.84
CA PHE A 15 3.31 2.12 -0.51
C PHE A 15 3.02 1.03 0.52
N GLN A 16 3.31 -0.24 0.19
CA GLN A 16 3.09 -1.38 1.08
C GLN A 16 1.65 -1.41 1.66
N ILE A 17 0.65 -1.08 0.83
CA ILE A 17 -0.74 -0.93 1.25
C ILE A 17 -1.33 -2.31 1.54
N ASN A 18 -1.72 -2.54 2.80
CA ASN A 18 -2.56 -3.67 3.13
C ASN A 18 -4.03 -3.36 2.80
N LEU A 19 -4.56 -4.00 1.76
CA LEU A 19 -5.93 -3.75 1.29
C LEU A 19 -7.01 -4.11 2.32
N GLN A 20 -6.81 -5.17 3.10
CA GLN A 20 -7.75 -5.57 4.14
C GLN A 20 -7.81 -4.51 5.24
N GLN A 21 -6.65 -4.04 5.70
CA GLN A 21 -6.55 -2.98 6.70
C GLN A 21 -7.13 -1.66 6.17
N MET A 22 -6.78 -1.26 4.94
CA MET A 22 -7.27 -0.02 4.33
C MET A 22 -8.78 -0.02 4.13
N THR A 23 -9.38 -1.15 3.77
CA THR A 23 -10.82 -1.25 3.51
C THR A 23 -11.63 -1.69 4.73
N GLY A 24 -10.97 -2.05 5.84
CA GLY A 24 -11.60 -2.68 7.00
C GLY A 24 -12.26 -4.03 6.68
N SER A 25 -11.88 -4.67 5.57
CA SER A 25 -12.53 -5.85 5.03
C SER A 25 -11.73 -7.11 5.32
N LYS A 26 -12.43 -8.21 5.62
CA LYS A 26 -11.85 -9.56 5.76
C LYS A 26 -11.80 -10.33 4.44
N LEU A 27 -12.17 -9.70 3.32
CA LEU A 27 -12.19 -10.37 2.01
C LEU A 27 -10.76 -10.72 1.53
N PRO A 28 -10.59 -11.77 0.72
CA PRO A 28 -9.30 -12.10 0.13
C PRO A 28 -8.73 -10.95 -0.72
N ASN A 29 -7.41 -10.74 -0.66
CA ASN A 29 -6.72 -9.66 -1.36
C ASN A 29 -6.98 -9.64 -2.88
N GLY A 30 -7.17 -10.81 -3.53
CA GLY A 30 -7.50 -10.88 -4.95
C GLY A 30 -8.83 -10.22 -5.31
N LEU A 31 -9.86 -10.41 -4.47
CA LEU A 31 -11.17 -9.81 -4.67
C LEU A 31 -11.14 -8.31 -4.36
N LEU A 32 -10.45 -7.91 -3.28
CA LEU A 32 -10.25 -6.50 -2.94
C LEU A 32 -9.49 -5.75 -4.04
N ASN A 33 -8.43 -6.36 -4.58
CA ASN A 33 -7.70 -5.84 -5.74
C ASN A 33 -8.65 -5.59 -6.92
N PHE A 34 -9.45 -6.60 -7.28
CA PHE A 34 -10.41 -6.48 -8.38
C PHE A 34 -11.40 -5.32 -8.15
N MET A 35 -11.99 -5.25 -6.96
CA MET A 35 -12.93 -4.18 -6.63
C MET A 35 -12.27 -2.79 -6.68
N MET A 36 -11.12 -2.61 -6.03
CA MET A 36 -10.40 -1.33 -5.99
C MET A 36 -9.99 -0.85 -7.39
N LYS A 37 -9.51 -1.77 -8.25
CA LYS A 37 -9.17 -1.47 -9.64
C LYS A 37 -10.34 -0.86 -10.40
N HIS A 38 -11.53 -1.44 -10.21
CA HIS A 38 -12.74 -1.04 -10.94
C HIS A 38 -13.44 0.18 -10.33
N THR A 39 -13.44 0.33 -9.01
CA THR A 39 -14.18 1.40 -8.33
C THR A 39 -13.36 2.67 -8.13
N TYR A 40 -12.06 2.55 -7.86
CA TYR A 40 -11.20 3.69 -7.52
C TYR A 40 -10.28 4.07 -8.68
N PHE A 41 -9.33 3.19 -9.05
CA PHE A 41 -8.29 3.50 -10.02
C PHE A 41 -8.84 3.81 -11.41
N ARG A 42 -9.79 3.01 -11.90
CA ARG A 42 -10.45 3.28 -13.20
C ARG A 42 -11.19 4.62 -13.21
N LYS A 43 -11.83 5.01 -12.12
CA LYS A 43 -12.52 6.31 -12.02
C LYS A 43 -11.53 7.46 -11.99
N ASN A 44 -10.44 7.34 -11.23
CA ASN A 44 -9.40 8.36 -11.17
C ASN A 44 -8.69 8.53 -12.52
N MET A 45 -8.40 7.44 -13.25
CA MET A 45 -7.86 7.55 -14.61
C MET A 45 -8.80 8.28 -15.57
N LYS A 46 -10.12 8.07 -15.46
CA LYS A 46 -11.08 8.85 -16.24
C LYS A 46 -11.05 10.33 -15.86
N ARG A 47 -10.95 10.65 -14.57
CA ARG A 47 -10.84 12.04 -14.08
C ARG A 47 -9.55 12.71 -14.57
N LEU A 48 -8.43 12.01 -14.54
CA LEU A 48 -7.15 12.51 -15.08
C LEU A 48 -7.26 12.83 -16.57
N LYS A 49 -7.84 11.92 -17.36
CA LYS A 49 -8.11 12.16 -18.78
C LYS A 49 -9.00 13.39 -19.00
N ALA A 50 -10.08 13.51 -18.22
CA ALA A 50 -10.98 14.66 -18.29
C ALA A 50 -10.32 15.98 -17.84
N ALA A 51 -9.32 15.92 -16.97
CA ALA A 51 -8.55 17.07 -16.49
C ALA A 51 -7.44 17.53 -17.47
N GLY A 52 -7.48 17.07 -18.73
CA GLY A 52 -6.53 17.47 -19.77
C GLY A 52 -5.37 16.51 -19.99
N PHE A 53 -5.24 15.44 -19.18
CA PHE A 53 -4.18 14.44 -19.38
C PHE A 53 -4.52 13.39 -20.45
N ALA A 54 -5.64 13.53 -21.17
CA ALA A 54 -6.03 12.58 -22.21
C ALA A 54 -5.07 12.59 -23.42
N CYS A 55 -4.43 13.72 -23.70
CA CYS A 55 -3.57 13.92 -24.86
C CYS A 55 -2.10 13.60 -24.61
N TYR A 56 -1.72 13.30 -23.36
CA TYR A 56 -0.34 13.03 -22.99
C TYR A 56 -0.14 11.53 -22.73
N THR A 57 0.97 11.01 -23.24
CA THR A 57 1.51 9.70 -22.89
C THR A 57 2.05 9.72 -21.45
N ASN A 58 2.27 8.54 -20.87
CA ASN A 58 2.85 8.47 -19.52
C ASN A 58 4.26 9.10 -19.49
N ASP A 59 5.06 8.84 -20.52
CA ASP A 59 6.44 9.31 -20.58
C ASP A 59 6.48 10.84 -20.73
N GLU A 60 5.59 11.44 -21.51
CA GLU A 60 5.47 12.91 -21.57
C GLU A 60 5.06 13.52 -20.22
N VAL A 61 4.18 12.87 -19.47
CA VAL A 61 3.81 13.32 -18.11
C VAL A 61 4.97 13.20 -17.14
N ASP A 62 5.75 12.12 -17.24
CA ASP A 62 6.96 11.94 -16.43
C ASP A 62 8.01 13.02 -16.77
N GLU A 63 8.23 13.33 -18.04
CA GLU A 63 9.14 14.41 -18.46
C GLU A 63 8.68 15.80 -17.99
N MET A 64 7.37 16.10 -18.05
CA MET A 64 6.82 17.33 -17.46
C MET A 64 7.09 17.40 -15.96
N GLY A 65 6.87 16.29 -15.24
CA GLY A 65 7.16 16.21 -13.80
C GLY A 65 8.65 16.43 -13.48
N LYS A 66 9.55 15.84 -14.26
CA LYS A 66 11.00 16.06 -14.12
C LYS A 66 11.40 17.51 -14.38
N ALA A 67 10.80 18.14 -15.39
CA ALA A 67 11.05 19.56 -15.68
C ALA A 67 10.60 20.45 -14.52
N ASP A 68 9.42 20.21 -13.94
CA ASP A 68 8.93 20.94 -12.77
C ASP A 68 9.84 20.75 -11.55
N LEU A 69 10.30 19.51 -11.30
CA LEU A 69 11.25 19.22 -10.23
C LEU A 69 12.59 19.93 -10.43
N LYS A 70 13.09 19.98 -11.66
CA LYS A 70 14.31 20.71 -11.99
C LYS A 70 14.16 22.21 -11.72
N VAL A 71 13.05 22.82 -12.12
CA VAL A 71 12.76 24.23 -11.83
C VAL A 71 12.69 24.48 -10.32
N LEU A 72 12.06 23.58 -9.54
CA LEU A 72 12.04 23.69 -8.08
C LEU A 72 13.45 23.56 -7.49
N SER A 73 14.25 22.61 -7.97
CA SER A 73 15.64 22.43 -7.56
C SER A 73 16.47 23.70 -7.82
N GLU A 74 16.34 24.29 -9.02
CA GLU A 74 17.04 25.53 -9.39
C GLU A 74 16.55 26.73 -8.55
N LEU A 75 15.25 26.84 -8.29
CA LEU A 75 14.67 27.90 -7.47
C LEU A 75 15.15 27.85 -6.02
N LEU A 76 15.25 26.64 -5.47
CA LEU A 76 15.80 26.40 -4.14
C LEU A 76 17.29 26.75 -4.11
N GLY A 77 18.06 26.26 -5.09
CA GLY A 77 19.50 26.43 -5.14
C GLY A 77 20.16 25.91 -3.87
N GLU A 78 20.95 26.77 -3.22
CA GLU A 78 21.66 26.48 -1.97
C GLU A 78 20.88 26.92 -0.71
N LYS A 79 19.66 27.45 -0.86
CA LYS A 79 18.86 27.94 0.27
C LYS A 79 18.33 26.77 1.11
N GLU A 80 18.03 27.04 2.39
CA GLU A 80 17.38 26.06 3.26
C GLU A 80 15.91 25.81 2.85
N PHE A 81 15.19 26.87 2.49
CA PHE A 81 13.82 26.85 2.01
C PHE A 81 13.65 27.75 0.79
N PHE A 82 12.57 27.60 0.02
CA PHE A 82 12.39 28.30 -1.26
C PHE A 82 12.52 29.82 -1.17
N PHE A 83 12.14 30.41 -0.03
CA PHE A 83 12.11 31.87 0.20
C PHE A 83 12.98 32.34 1.38
N GLY A 84 14.02 31.58 1.74
CA GLY A 84 14.99 31.95 2.78
C GLY A 84 15.14 30.89 3.85
N ASP A 85 15.24 31.32 5.11
CA ASP A 85 15.64 30.47 6.24
C ASP A 85 14.45 29.87 7.00
N GLU A 86 13.22 30.32 6.71
CA GLU A 86 12.00 29.77 7.29
C GLU A 86 11.12 29.09 6.24
N PRO A 87 10.47 27.96 6.57
CA PRO A 87 9.55 27.30 5.66
C PRO A 87 8.33 28.16 5.39
N ARG A 88 7.93 28.21 4.12
CA ARG A 88 6.72 28.89 3.66
C ARG A 88 5.76 27.89 3.02
N SER A 89 4.63 28.40 2.54
CA SER A 89 3.59 27.57 1.92
C SER A 89 4.08 26.75 0.73
N LEU A 90 5.10 27.23 0.01
CA LEU A 90 5.68 26.48 -1.11
C LEU A 90 6.47 25.27 -0.60
N ASP A 91 7.27 25.42 0.46
CA ASP A 91 8.01 24.31 1.08
C ASP A 91 7.04 23.23 1.58
N LEU A 92 5.91 23.61 2.16
CA LEU A 92 4.87 22.65 2.56
C LEU A 92 4.27 21.91 1.37
N LYS A 93 3.92 22.62 0.28
CA LYS A 93 3.38 21.98 -0.92
C LYS A 93 4.41 21.06 -1.58
N ALA A 94 5.66 21.51 -1.69
CA ALA A 94 6.75 20.72 -2.21
C ALA A 94 6.98 19.49 -1.33
N PHE A 95 7.02 19.64 -0.02
CA PHE A 95 7.12 18.54 0.94
C PHE A 95 6.05 17.48 0.71
N VAL A 96 4.77 17.85 0.59
CA VAL A 96 3.68 16.89 0.35
C VAL A 96 3.92 16.08 -0.93
N TRP A 97 4.28 16.74 -2.03
CA TRP A 97 4.52 16.05 -3.29
C TRP A 97 5.80 15.19 -3.26
N LEU A 98 6.88 15.71 -2.68
CA LEU A 98 8.13 14.98 -2.50
C LEU A 98 7.94 13.77 -1.60
N ALA A 99 7.18 13.88 -0.52
CA ALA A 99 6.85 12.77 0.36
C ALA A 99 6.11 11.67 -0.39
N MET A 100 5.15 12.01 -1.25
CA MET A 100 4.45 11.02 -2.06
C MET A 100 5.39 10.26 -3.01
N MET A 101 6.46 10.90 -3.52
CA MET A 101 7.40 10.29 -4.46
C MET A 101 8.53 9.53 -3.76
N LEU A 102 9.13 10.13 -2.73
CA LEU A 102 10.30 9.61 -2.02
C LEU A 102 9.96 8.43 -1.13
N ASN A 103 8.71 8.29 -0.68
CA ASN A 103 8.25 7.14 0.11
C ASN A 103 7.71 5.99 -0.76
N VAL A 104 7.93 6.01 -2.07
CA VAL A 104 7.68 4.84 -2.91
C VAL A 104 8.84 3.86 -2.74
N ASP A 105 8.53 2.62 -2.33
CA ASP A 105 9.46 1.52 -2.13
C ASP A 105 10.34 1.25 -3.36
N ASP A 106 11.63 1.04 -3.14
CA ASP A 106 12.63 0.87 -4.20
C ASP A 106 12.41 -0.40 -5.06
N SER A 107 11.58 -1.35 -4.60
CA SER A 107 11.16 -2.51 -5.40
C SER A 107 10.25 -2.16 -6.58
N VAL A 108 9.70 -0.94 -6.61
CA VAL A 108 8.84 -0.44 -7.69
C VAL A 108 9.54 0.68 -8.45
N LYS A 109 9.45 0.66 -9.78
CA LYS A 109 10.01 1.70 -10.64
C LYS A 109 9.18 2.98 -10.52
N CYS A 110 9.79 4.07 -10.07
CA CYS A 110 9.16 5.38 -9.97
C CYS A 110 10.08 6.44 -10.60
N PRO A 111 9.87 6.80 -11.88
CA PRO A 111 10.79 7.69 -12.61
C PRO A 111 11.04 9.03 -11.93
N LEU A 112 10.03 9.60 -11.28
CA LEU A 112 10.16 10.88 -10.58
C LEU A 112 10.94 10.74 -9.27
N ARG A 113 10.75 9.65 -8.51
CA ARG A 113 11.55 9.37 -7.31
C ARG A 113 13.03 9.26 -7.68
N ASP A 114 13.32 8.46 -8.70
CA ASP A 114 14.68 8.17 -9.13
C ASP A 114 15.35 9.47 -9.61
N PHE A 115 14.65 10.27 -10.40
CA PHE A 115 15.13 11.59 -10.84
C PHE A 115 15.38 12.56 -9.67
N ILE A 116 14.52 12.58 -8.63
CA ILE A 116 14.75 13.42 -7.45
C ILE A 116 16.05 13.00 -6.74
N LYS A 117 16.24 11.69 -6.54
CA LYS A 117 17.42 11.15 -5.84
C LYS A 117 18.71 11.43 -6.62
N GLU A 118 18.67 11.34 -7.95
CA GLU A 118 19.85 11.47 -8.83
C GLU A 118 20.18 12.93 -9.19
N GLU A 119 19.18 13.71 -9.58
CA GLU A 119 19.38 15.03 -10.23
C GLU A 119 18.92 16.21 -9.36
N CYS A 120 18.11 15.97 -8.33
CA CYS A 120 17.58 17.03 -7.45
C CYS A 120 17.78 16.72 -5.94
N PRO A 121 19.00 16.39 -5.48
CA PRO A 121 19.25 15.99 -4.09
C PRO A 121 18.96 17.10 -3.07
N ASN A 122 19.01 18.38 -3.47
CA ASN A 122 18.61 19.51 -2.63
C ASN A 122 17.12 19.47 -2.25
N LEU A 123 16.25 18.94 -3.13
CA LEU A 123 14.83 18.72 -2.83
C LEU A 123 14.64 17.61 -1.79
N VAL A 124 15.49 16.56 -1.80
CA VAL A 124 15.54 15.57 -0.71
C VAL A 124 15.88 16.27 0.61
N GLY A 125 16.80 17.24 0.57
CA GLY A 125 17.12 18.08 1.73
C GLY A 125 15.92 18.84 2.29
N VAL A 126 15.11 19.49 1.44
CA VAL A 126 13.87 20.16 1.88
C VAL A 126 12.88 19.16 2.47
N TYR A 127 12.72 17.99 1.83
CA TYR A 127 11.86 16.93 2.35
C TYR A 127 12.28 16.52 3.76
N THR A 128 13.56 16.24 3.98
CA THR A 128 14.11 15.86 5.29
C THR A 128 13.92 16.96 6.33
N ARG A 129 14.28 18.21 6.02
CA ARG A 129 14.11 19.35 6.95
C ARG A 129 12.65 19.55 7.37
N MET A 130 11.73 19.48 6.41
CA MET A 130 10.29 19.63 6.68
C MET A 130 9.74 18.46 7.51
N LYS A 131 10.18 17.23 7.20
CA LYS A 131 9.84 16.01 7.95
C LYS A 131 10.30 16.12 9.40
N ASP A 132 11.58 16.39 9.61
CA ASP A 132 12.20 16.44 10.93
C ASP A 132 11.64 17.59 11.78
N ARG A 133 11.34 18.74 11.15
CA ARG A 133 10.70 19.87 11.84
C ARG A 133 9.28 19.56 12.30
N ALA A 134 8.51 18.83 11.49
CA ALA A 134 7.10 18.56 11.78
C ALA A 134 6.89 17.36 12.72
N TRP A 135 7.71 16.32 12.57
CA TRP A 135 7.53 15.04 13.26
C TRP A 135 8.67 14.68 14.21
N GLY A 136 9.90 15.16 13.95
CA GLY A 136 11.08 14.78 14.74
C GLY A 136 11.15 13.26 14.98
N ASP A 137 11.31 12.87 16.24
CA ASP A 137 11.41 11.47 16.65
C ASP A 137 10.09 10.68 16.48
N HIS A 138 8.95 11.38 16.34
CA HIS A 138 7.64 10.74 16.13
C HIS A 138 7.43 10.23 14.70
N TRP A 139 8.35 10.52 13.77
CA TRP A 139 8.21 10.04 12.39
C TRP A 139 8.19 8.52 12.32
N GLU A 140 9.16 7.86 12.96
CA GLU A 140 9.26 6.39 12.97
C GLU A 140 8.09 5.73 13.70
N GLU A 141 7.54 6.39 14.72
CA GLU A 141 6.31 5.95 15.38
C GLU A 141 5.10 6.05 14.45
N ALA A 142 5.04 7.12 13.65
CA ALA A 142 3.92 7.41 12.76
C ALA A 142 3.93 6.62 11.44
N THR A 143 5.09 6.18 10.97
CA THR A 143 5.24 5.47 9.68
C THR A 143 5.77 4.04 9.80
N GLY A 144 6.28 3.65 10.97
CA GLY A 144 6.83 2.32 11.20
C GLY A 144 5.77 1.27 11.54
N GLU A 145 6.24 0.03 11.75
CA GLU A 145 5.39 -1.14 12.07
C GLU A 145 4.63 -1.02 13.41
N LYS A 146 4.98 -0.03 14.25
CA LYS A 146 4.37 0.21 15.56
C LYS A 146 3.10 1.03 15.51
N LEU A 147 2.69 1.53 14.33
CA LEU A 147 1.49 2.34 14.18
C LEU A 147 0.22 1.51 14.47
N ASP A 148 -0.25 1.57 15.71
CA ASP A 148 -1.55 1.02 16.11
C ASP A 148 -2.64 2.00 15.66
N MET A 149 -3.26 1.71 14.52
CA MET A 149 -4.29 2.57 13.92
C MET A 149 -5.60 2.59 14.71
N ASN A 150 -5.77 1.71 15.71
CA ASN A 150 -6.98 1.60 16.54
C ASN A 150 -6.67 1.53 18.04
N PRO A 151 -6.04 2.57 18.63
CA PRO A 151 -5.65 2.56 20.04
C PRO A 151 -6.85 2.63 21.01
N HIS A 152 -8.04 2.99 20.50
CA HIS A 152 -9.27 3.12 21.28
C HIS A 152 -10.23 1.92 21.16
N ILE A 153 -9.97 0.97 20.28
CA ILE A 153 -10.72 -0.29 20.25
C ILE A 153 -10.03 -1.21 21.26
N PRO A 154 -10.74 -1.68 22.32
CA PRO A 154 -10.18 -2.69 23.21
C PRO A 154 -9.72 -3.86 22.35
N LYS A 155 -8.42 -4.17 22.41
CA LYS A 155 -7.88 -5.35 21.74
C LYS A 155 -8.68 -6.55 22.24
N PRO A 156 -9.26 -7.39 21.35
CA PRO A 156 -9.88 -8.62 21.81
C PRO A 156 -8.82 -9.37 22.62
N GLU A 157 -9.18 -9.78 23.83
CA GLU A 157 -8.29 -10.58 24.66
C GLU A 157 -7.76 -11.73 23.81
N PRO A 158 -6.44 -12.03 23.84
CA PRO A 158 -5.94 -13.19 23.13
C PRO A 158 -6.79 -14.38 23.56
N PRO A 159 -7.32 -15.19 22.62
CA PRO A 159 -8.21 -16.28 22.96
C PRO A 159 -7.51 -17.13 24.02
N LYS A 160 -8.19 -17.30 25.17
CA LYS A 160 -7.70 -18.19 26.24
C LYS A 160 -7.38 -19.53 25.59
N GLU A 161 -6.23 -20.10 25.96
CA GLU A 161 -5.75 -21.39 25.46
C GLU A 161 -6.78 -22.54 25.59
N GLU A 162 -7.84 -22.34 26.37
CA GLU A 162 -8.98 -23.26 26.50
C GLU A 162 -9.83 -23.35 25.23
N GLU A 163 -10.15 -22.25 24.53
CA GLU A 163 -10.93 -22.28 23.28
C GLU A 163 -10.15 -22.94 22.14
N LYS A 164 -8.83 -22.75 22.08
CA LYS A 164 -7.97 -23.43 21.09
C LYS A 164 -7.92 -24.95 21.29
N LYS A 165 -7.99 -25.42 22.54
CA LYS A 165 -8.01 -26.85 22.85
C LYS A 165 -9.38 -27.47 22.57
N GLU A 166 -10.47 -26.73 22.77
CA GLU A 166 -11.81 -27.21 22.43
C GLU A 166 -12.01 -27.27 20.90
N ASP A 167 -11.58 -26.25 20.15
CA ASP A 167 -11.63 -26.23 18.68
C ASP A 167 -10.72 -27.30 18.02
N GLU A 168 -9.56 -27.62 18.61
CA GLU A 168 -8.70 -28.72 18.14
C GLU A 168 -9.33 -30.09 18.44
N LYS A 169 -10.03 -30.24 19.57
CA LYS A 169 -10.66 -31.51 19.95
C LYS A 169 -11.92 -31.79 19.12
N GLU A 170 -12.72 -30.77 18.81
CA GLU A 170 -13.86 -30.91 17.90
C GLU A 170 -13.40 -31.25 16.47
N LYS A 171 -12.33 -30.62 15.96
CA LYS A 171 -11.78 -30.96 14.63
C LYS A 171 -11.18 -32.36 14.53
N ASP A 172 -10.58 -32.87 15.60
CA ASP A 172 -10.06 -34.24 15.63
C ASP A 172 -11.19 -35.29 15.75
N GLU A 173 -12.30 -34.97 16.41
CA GLU A 173 -13.50 -35.82 16.44
C GLU A 173 -14.25 -35.82 15.09
N GLU A 174 -14.37 -34.67 14.42
CA GLU A 174 -15.02 -34.56 13.11
C GLU A 174 -14.26 -35.33 12.02
N LYS A 175 -12.91 -35.27 12.03
CA LYS A 175 -12.06 -36.05 11.11
C LYS A 175 -12.15 -37.55 11.34
N LYS A 176 -12.23 -38.00 12.60
CA LYS A 176 -12.42 -39.44 12.90
C LYS A 176 -13.79 -39.95 12.47
N GLU A 177 -14.82 -39.09 12.51
CA GLU A 177 -16.16 -39.46 12.05
C GLU A 177 -16.27 -39.52 10.53
N GLU A 178 -15.56 -38.66 9.79
CA GLU A 178 -15.46 -38.72 8.33
C GLU A 178 -14.66 -39.95 7.86
N GLU A 179 -13.49 -40.23 8.44
CA GLU A 179 -12.67 -41.41 8.07
C GLU A 179 -13.39 -42.74 8.39
N ALA A 180 -14.24 -42.78 9.42
CA ALA A 180 -15.06 -43.95 9.74
C ALA A 180 -16.26 -44.15 8.80
N LYS A 181 -16.76 -43.08 8.16
CA LYS A 181 -17.82 -43.14 7.14
C LYS A 181 -17.26 -43.56 5.78
N GLU A 182 -16.09 -43.04 5.41
CA GLU A 182 -15.43 -43.38 4.14
C GLU A 182 -15.00 -44.87 4.08
N ASN A 183 -14.46 -45.42 5.18
CA ASN A 183 -14.11 -46.84 5.24
C ASN A 183 -15.33 -47.78 5.20
N LYS A 184 -16.50 -47.33 5.67
CA LYS A 184 -17.74 -48.13 5.64
C LYS A 184 -18.39 -48.16 4.26
N ASP A 185 -18.18 -47.12 3.44
CA ASP A 185 -18.69 -47.07 2.07
C ASP A 185 -17.78 -47.84 1.10
N GLU A 186 -16.46 -47.88 1.33
CA GLU A 186 -15.54 -48.73 0.54
C GLU A 186 -15.73 -50.24 0.78
N GLU A 187 -16.13 -50.66 1.98
CA GLU A 187 -16.38 -52.08 2.28
C GLU A 187 -17.67 -52.59 1.61
N LYS A 188 -18.69 -51.73 1.46
CA LYS A 188 -19.93 -52.05 0.74
C LYS A 188 -19.78 -52.11 -0.78
N GLU A 189 -18.81 -51.41 -1.36
CA GLU A 189 -18.57 -51.43 -2.81
C GLU A 189 -17.80 -52.68 -3.27
N LYS A 190 -17.07 -53.36 -2.37
CA LYS A 190 -16.38 -54.62 -2.67
C LYS A 190 -17.28 -55.85 -2.64
N ASP A 191 -18.29 -55.90 -1.76
CA ASP A 191 -19.22 -57.05 -1.69
C ASP A 191 -20.20 -57.14 -2.88
N ASN A 192 -20.40 -56.04 -3.63
CA ASN A 192 -21.33 -56.00 -4.76
C ASN A 192 -20.69 -56.36 -6.12
N LYS A 193 -19.42 -56.79 -6.15
CA LYS A 193 -18.69 -57.16 -7.37
C LYS A 193 -18.37 -58.65 -7.52
N GLU A 194 -18.73 -59.51 -6.56
CA GLU A 194 -18.51 -60.97 -6.67
C GLU A 194 -19.73 -61.80 -7.12
N ASP A 195 -20.93 -61.21 -7.24
CA ASP A 195 -22.11 -61.89 -7.80
C ASP A 195 -22.61 -61.22 -9.10
N LYS A 196 -21.84 -61.38 -10.20
CA LYS A 196 -22.39 -61.32 -11.56
C LYS A 196 -21.52 -62.01 -12.61
#